data_AF-A0A0A1WZQ0-F1
#
_entry.id   AF-A0A0A1WZQ0-F1
#
_cell.length_a   1.000
_cell.length_b   1.000
_cell.length_c   1.000
_cell.angle_alpha   90.00
_cell.angle_beta   90.00
_cell.angle_gamma   90.00
#
_symmetry.space_group_name_H-M   'P 1'
#
loop_
_entity.id
_entity.type
_entity.pdbx_description
1 polymer ?
#
loop_
_entity_poly.entity_id
_entity_poly.type
_entity_poly.pdbx_seq_one_letter_code
_entity_poly.pdbx_strand_id
1 'polypeptide(L)'
;MVSAVKSLLAIAVIASVACSAFAVQCYICDSVTNPKCGQKFEASDDMKYDCARVSPPRFLQNFFNVHNATGCMRKVLDVPGHPQVIRGCFYGDVSNTQSGCQADPSLPFVKQLSCDVCSGNLCNGSSATVPVAAAIVLFFALARMLS
;
A
#
# COMPACT_ATOMS: atom_id res chain seq x y z
N MET A 1 42.98 -14.04 16.98
CA MET A 1 41.83 -14.68 16.31
C MET A 1 40.52 -14.55 17.10
N VAL A 2 40.47 -14.89 18.39
CA VAL A 2 39.22 -14.84 19.20
C VAL A 2 38.57 -13.45 19.28
N SER A 3 39.37 -12.37 19.30
CA SER A 3 38.84 -10.99 19.36
C SER A 3 38.13 -10.56 18.05
N ALA A 4 38.71 -10.90 16.89
CA ALA A 4 38.16 -10.55 15.59
C ALA A 4 36.84 -11.27 15.29
N VAL A 5 36.71 -12.54 15.72
CA VAL A 5 35.47 -13.32 15.58
C VAL A 5 34.34 -12.72 16.43
N LYS A 6 34.64 -12.25 17.65
CA LYS A 6 33.66 -11.56 18.51
C LYS A 6 33.18 -10.24 17.91
N SER A 7 34.10 -9.44 17.35
CA SER A 7 33.76 -8.19 16.67
C SER A 7 32.89 -8.41 15.44
N LEU A 8 33.19 -9.42 14.62
CA LEU A 8 32.38 -9.77 13.44
C LEU A 8 30.98 -10.26 13.83
N LEU A 9 30.87 -11.05 14.89
CA LEU A 9 29.58 -11.51 15.41
C LEU A 9 28.73 -10.34 15.92
N ALA A 10 29.34 -9.41 16.64
CA ALA A 10 28.66 -8.21 17.13
C ALA A 10 28.15 -7.32 16.00
N ILE A 11 28.95 -7.12 14.94
CA ILE A 11 28.54 -6.35 13.76
C ILE A 11 27.38 -7.05 13.02
N ALA A 12 27.44 -8.39 12.87
CA ALA A 12 26.38 -9.16 12.24
C ALA A 12 25.05 -9.09 13.02
N VAL A 13 25.11 -9.09 14.35
CA VAL A 13 23.93 -8.91 15.23
C VAL A 13 23.37 -7.49 15.14
N ILE A 14 24.22 -6.46 15.10
CA ILE A 14 23.77 -5.07 14.95
C ILE A 14 23.13 -4.85 13.58
N ALA A 15 23.70 -5.43 12.51
CA ALA A 15 23.17 -5.35 11.16
C ALA A 15 21.82 -6.08 11.01
N SER A 16 21.62 -7.23 11.66
CA SER A 16 20.35 -7.95 11.62
C SER A 16 19.23 -7.24 12.39
N VAL A 17 19.56 -6.56 13.49
CA VAL A 17 18.61 -5.73 14.26
C VAL A 17 18.25 -4.44 13.52
N ALA A 18 19.17 -3.86 12.73
CA ALA A 18 18.89 -2.66 11.94
C ALA A 18 17.87 -2.91 10.80
N CYS A 19 17.70 -4.16 10.36
CA CYS A 19 16.78 -4.50 9.27
C CYS A 19 15.32 -4.71 9.70
N SER A 20 15.00 -4.76 11.00
CA SER A 20 13.67 -5.13 11.51
C SER A 20 12.79 -3.95 11.96
N ALA A 21 13.18 -2.70 11.68
CA ALA A 21 12.48 -1.51 12.21
C ALA A 21 12.09 -0.45 11.16
N PHE A 22 12.08 -0.77 9.87
CA PHE A 22 11.61 0.20 8.88
C PHE A 22 10.08 0.21 8.81
N ALA A 23 9.50 1.33 9.25
CA ALA A 23 8.11 1.64 8.97
C ALA A 23 7.89 1.80 7.45
N VAL A 24 6.74 1.34 6.97
CA VAL A 24 6.41 1.40 5.55
C VAL A 24 6.27 2.86 5.09
N GLN A 25 6.89 3.19 3.96
CA GLN A 25 6.64 4.45 3.28
C GLN A 25 5.54 4.26 2.23
N CYS A 26 4.59 5.19 2.14
CA CYS A 26 3.51 5.12 1.16
C CYS A 26 3.31 6.46 0.48
N TYR A 27 2.68 6.44 -0.69
CA TYR A 27 2.08 7.66 -1.24
C TYR A 27 0.80 7.99 -0.45
N ILE A 28 0.68 9.23 0.01
CA ILE A 28 -0.51 9.75 0.69
C ILE A 28 -0.99 10.98 -0.06
N CYS A 29 -2.17 10.87 -0.67
CA CYS A 29 -2.77 11.92 -1.46
C CYS A 29 -4.25 11.61 -1.74
N ASP A 30 -5.01 12.63 -2.13
CA ASP A 30 -6.35 12.48 -2.71
C ASP A 30 -6.43 13.22 -4.06
N SER A 31 -7.22 12.68 -4.98
CA SER A 31 -7.35 13.22 -6.33
C SER A 31 -8.19 14.50 -6.43
N VAL A 32 -8.88 14.91 -5.35
CA VAL A 32 -9.66 16.15 -5.30
C VAL A 32 -8.72 17.33 -5.08
N THR A 33 -7.78 17.19 -4.16
CA THR A 33 -6.81 18.25 -3.84
C THR A 33 -5.57 18.19 -4.73
N ASN A 34 -5.18 17.00 -5.19
CA ASN A 34 -3.99 16.82 -6.01
C ASN A 34 -4.29 15.98 -7.27
N PRO A 35 -4.37 16.60 -8.46
CA PRO A 35 -4.74 15.89 -9.70
C PRO A 35 -3.74 14.79 -10.08
N LYS A 36 -2.47 14.90 -9.65
CA LYS A 36 -1.45 13.86 -9.83
C LYS A 36 -1.77 12.57 -9.07
N CYS A 37 -2.64 12.63 -8.06
CA CYS A 37 -3.16 11.47 -7.33
C CYS A 37 -4.32 10.76 -8.05
N GLY A 38 -4.68 11.17 -9.27
CA GLY A 38 -5.79 10.58 -10.01
C GLY A 38 -5.60 9.10 -10.40
N GLN A 39 -6.48 8.65 -11.31
CA GLN A 39 -6.35 7.32 -11.91
C GLN A 39 -5.01 7.17 -12.63
N LYS A 40 -4.63 8.20 -13.41
CA LYS A 40 -3.28 8.32 -13.96
C LYS A 40 -2.39 8.91 -12.86
N PHE A 41 -1.72 8.02 -12.13
CA PHE A 41 -0.87 8.43 -11.03
C PHE A 41 0.42 9.07 -11.54
N GLU A 42 0.74 10.24 -11.02
CA GLU A 42 1.99 10.95 -11.26
C GLU A 42 2.72 11.11 -9.93
N ALA A 43 3.65 10.19 -9.66
CA ALA A 43 4.39 10.16 -8.42
C ALA A 43 5.15 11.48 -8.19
N SER A 44 5.09 11.99 -6.96
CA SER A 44 5.76 13.23 -6.55
C SER A 44 6.31 13.07 -5.14
N ASP A 45 7.43 13.72 -4.85
CA ASP A 45 8.12 13.57 -3.56
C ASP A 45 7.30 14.13 -2.39
N ASP A 46 6.50 15.17 -2.61
CA ASP A 46 5.57 15.75 -1.63
C ASP A 46 4.44 14.81 -1.18
N MET A 47 4.24 13.70 -1.91
CA MET A 47 3.25 12.69 -1.57
C MET A 47 3.84 11.52 -0.78
N LYS A 48 5.17 11.46 -0.57
CA LYS A 48 5.81 10.34 0.13
C LYS A 48 5.80 10.58 1.63
N TYR A 49 5.21 9.65 2.38
CA TYR A 49 5.15 9.74 3.83
C TYR A 49 5.63 8.46 4.50
N ASP A 50 6.28 8.64 5.64
CA ASP A 50 6.58 7.59 6.60
C ASP A 50 5.32 7.29 7.42
N CYS A 51 4.76 6.09 7.26
CA CYS A 51 3.51 5.71 7.91
C CYS A 51 3.61 5.58 9.43
N ALA A 52 4.82 5.52 10.03
CA ALA A 52 4.96 5.61 11.48
C ALA A 52 4.58 7.00 12.03
N ARG A 53 4.54 8.02 11.17
CA ARG A 53 4.20 9.40 11.54
C ARG A 53 2.75 9.76 11.20
N VAL A 54 1.98 8.80 10.68
CA VAL A 54 0.60 9.01 10.26
C VAL A 54 -0.30 8.27 11.24
N SER A 55 -1.24 8.99 11.84
CA SER A 55 -2.21 8.40 12.76
C SER A 55 -3.28 7.61 12.00
N PRO A 56 -3.74 6.45 12.51
CA PRO A 56 -4.87 5.74 11.94
C PRO A 56 -6.12 6.63 11.83
N PRO A 57 -6.97 6.46 10.81
CA PRO A 57 -8.28 7.11 10.72
C PRO A 57 -9.11 6.89 11.99
N ARG A 58 -9.87 7.91 12.43
CA ARG A 58 -10.64 7.88 13.69
C ARG A 58 -11.60 6.68 13.79
N PHE A 59 -12.25 6.31 12.68
CA PHE A 59 -13.16 5.17 12.65
C PHE A 59 -12.44 3.82 12.84
N LEU A 60 -11.12 3.73 12.64
CA LEU A 60 -10.33 2.53 12.93
C LEU A 60 -9.80 2.52 14.37
N GLN A 61 -9.60 3.70 14.97
CA GLN A 61 -9.06 3.83 16.33
C GLN A 61 -9.93 3.16 17.41
N ASN A 62 -11.25 3.12 17.21
CA ASN A 62 -12.18 2.54 18.18
C ASN A 62 -12.39 1.02 18.02
N PHE A 63 -12.04 0.45 16.87
CA PHE A 63 -12.40 -0.93 16.53
C PHE A 63 -11.21 -1.89 16.53
N PHE A 64 -9.98 -1.38 16.44
CA PHE A 64 -8.79 -2.21 16.34
C PHE A 64 -7.66 -1.66 17.22
N ASN A 65 -6.99 -2.55 17.97
CA ASN A 65 -5.67 -2.30 18.59
C ASN A 65 -4.56 -2.15 17.53
N VAL A 66 -4.88 -1.62 16.35
CA VAL A 66 -3.98 -1.51 15.21
C VAL A 66 -3.37 -0.12 15.26
N HIS A 67 -2.22 -0.05 15.93
CA HIS A 67 -1.49 1.20 16.11
C HIS A 67 -0.55 1.50 14.94
N ASN A 68 -0.09 0.46 14.24
CA ASN A 68 0.94 0.59 13.21
C ASN A 68 0.38 0.25 11.83
N ALA A 69 0.79 1.04 10.84
CA ALA A 69 0.52 0.71 9.45
C ALA A 69 1.25 -0.57 9.05
N THR A 70 0.56 -1.45 8.33
CA THR A 70 1.08 -2.74 7.87
C THR A 70 1.35 -2.79 6.37
N GLY A 71 0.92 -1.75 5.65
CA GLY A 71 1.13 -1.61 4.22
C GLY A 71 0.64 -0.27 3.68
N CYS A 72 0.46 -0.22 2.36
CA CYS A 72 -0.16 0.90 1.68
C CYS A 72 -1.52 0.50 1.11
N MET A 73 -2.39 1.48 0.92
CA MET A 73 -3.68 1.29 0.27
C MET A 73 -3.92 2.32 -0.84
N ARG A 74 -4.76 1.93 -1.79
CA ARG A 74 -5.41 2.79 -2.77
C ARG A 74 -6.91 2.51 -2.76
N LYS A 75 -7.71 3.52 -2.47
CA LYS A 75 -9.17 3.47 -2.53
C LYS A 75 -9.67 4.24 -3.75
N VAL A 76 -10.70 3.71 -4.39
CA VAL A 76 -11.49 4.44 -5.38
C VAL A 76 -12.89 4.60 -4.82
N LEU A 77 -13.32 5.83 -4.67
CA LEU A 77 -14.63 6.21 -4.14
C LEU A 77 -15.48 6.79 -5.27
N ASP A 78 -16.70 6.32 -5.39
CA ASP A 78 -17.72 6.93 -6.23
C ASP A 78 -18.44 7.99 -5.39
N VAL A 79 -18.08 9.24 -5.65
CA VAL A 79 -18.79 10.42 -5.16
C VAL A 79 -19.66 10.88 -6.33
N PRO A 80 -20.95 11.21 -6.12
CA PRO A 80 -21.89 11.49 -7.21
C PRO A 80 -21.30 12.40 -8.31
N GLY A 81 -21.05 11.79 -9.48
CA GLY A 81 -20.54 12.46 -10.68
C GLY A 81 -19.02 12.50 -10.85
N HIS A 82 -18.22 12.18 -9.82
CA HIS A 82 -16.76 12.29 -9.88
C HIS A 82 -16.07 11.19 -9.05
N PRO A 83 -15.46 10.16 -9.67
CA PRO A 83 -14.70 9.15 -8.95
C PRO A 83 -13.44 9.77 -8.34
N GLN A 84 -13.25 9.55 -7.03
CA GLN A 84 -12.11 10.05 -6.27
C GLN A 84 -11.14 8.91 -5.98
N VAL A 85 -9.84 9.17 -6.13
CA VAL A 85 -8.77 8.24 -5.79
C VAL A 85 -8.07 8.74 -4.53
N ILE A 86 -7.95 7.86 -3.55
CA ILE A 86 -7.24 8.14 -2.29
C ILE A 86 -6.12 7.12 -2.13
N ARG A 87 -4.91 7.58 -1.84
CA ARG A 87 -3.77 6.74 -1.47
C ARG A 87 -3.38 7.03 -0.03
N GLY A 88 -3.00 6.01 0.72
CA GLY A 88 -2.65 6.18 2.12
C GLY A 88 -1.96 4.98 2.73
N CYS A 89 -1.64 5.09 4.01
CA CYS A 89 -1.20 3.98 4.84
C CYS A 89 -2.37 3.04 5.13
N PHE A 90 -2.10 1.74 5.10
CA PHE A 90 -3.06 0.70 5.43
C PHE A 90 -2.86 0.25 6.88
N TYR A 91 -3.96 0.20 7.63
CA TYR A 91 -3.99 -0.25 9.02
C TYR A 91 -4.89 -1.48 9.09
N GLY A 92 -4.30 -2.65 9.28
CA GLY A 92 -5.02 -3.92 9.36
C GLY A 92 -4.14 -5.09 8.97
N ASP A 93 -4.76 -6.20 8.60
CA ASP A 93 -4.05 -7.36 8.08
C ASP A 93 -3.98 -7.27 6.55
N VAL A 94 -2.79 -7.22 5.97
CA VAL A 94 -2.59 -7.20 4.51
C VAL A 94 -3.06 -8.51 3.85
N SER A 95 -3.14 -9.61 4.60
CA SER A 95 -3.71 -10.88 4.13
C SER A 95 -5.24 -10.95 4.26
N ASN A 96 -5.84 -10.08 5.09
CA ASN A 96 -7.27 -9.95 5.27
C ASN A 96 -7.70 -8.47 5.25
N THR A 97 -7.90 -7.97 4.03
CA THR A 97 -8.15 -6.55 3.79
C THR A 97 -9.55 -6.09 4.19
N GLN A 98 -10.48 -7.01 4.49
CA GLN A 98 -11.86 -6.65 4.84
C GLN A 98 -11.93 -5.67 5.99
N SER A 99 -11.14 -5.86 7.05
CA SER A 99 -11.18 -4.99 8.24
C SER A 99 -10.64 -3.58 7.98
N GLY A 100 -9.54 -3.45 7.22
CA GLY A 100 -8.90 -2.16 6.93
C GLY A 100 -9.51 -1.40 5.75
N CYS A 101 -10.22 -2.10 4.85
CA CYS A 101 -10.89 -1.52 3.68
C CYS A 101 -12.38 -1.24 3.89
N GLN A 102 -12.87 -1.20 5.14
CA GLN A 102 -14.25 -0.80 5.39
C GLN A 102 -14.51 0.63 4.86
N ALA A 103 -15.71 0.82 4.32
CA ALA A 103 -16.20 2.15 3.96
C ALA A 103 -16.39 2.97 5.24
N ASP A 104 -16.15 4.28 5.17
CA ASP A 104 -16.35 5.16 6.32
C ASP A 104 -17.87 5.25 6.61
N PRO A 105 -18.35 4.75 7.77
CA PRO A 105 -19.77 4.77 8.09
C PRO A 105 -20.32 6.19 8.23
N SER A 106 -19.46 7.20 8.41
CA SER A 106 -19.86 8.61 8.46
C SER A 106 -20.16 9.22 7.08
N LEU A 107 -19.83 8.52 5.99
CA LEU A 107 -20.03 8.96 4.60
C LEU A 107 -20.97 8.02 3.83
N PRO A 108 -22.25 7.89 4.21
CA PRO A 108 -23.17 6.89 3.66
C PRO A 108 -23.49 7.06 2.16
N PHE A 109 -23.27 8.26 1.61
CA PHE A 109 -23.51 8.58 0.20
C PHE A 109 -22.33 8.29 -0.71
N VAL A 110 -21.18 7.87 -0.13
CA VAL A 110 -19.95 7.59 -0.87
C VAL A 110 -19.82 6.09 -1.02
N LYS A 111 -19.86 5.61 -2.26
CA LYS A 111 -19.72 4.17 -2.55
C LYS A 111 -18.26 3.84 -2.79
N GLN A 112 -17.66 2.97 -1.98
CA GLN A 112 -16.32 2.46 -2.27
C GLN A 112 -16.37 1.49 -3.47
N LEU A 113 -15.70 1.84 -4.56
CA LEU A 113 -15.59 1.00 -5.76
C LEU A 113 -14.48 -0.04 -5.63
N SER A 114 -13.32 0.36 -5.10
CA SER A 114 -12.20 -0.55 -4.87
C SER A 114 -11.36 -0.12 -3.67
N CYS A 115 -10.65 -1.09 -3.09
CA CYS A 115 -9.61 -0.89 -2.10
C CYS A 115 -8.48 -1.89 -2.37
N ASP A 116 -7.40 -1.41 -2.97
CA ASP A 116 -6.22 -2.20 -3.30
C ASP A 116 -5.20 -2.02 -2.16
N VAL A 117 -4.73 -3.12 -1.59
CA VAL A 117 -3.75 -3.12 -0.49
C VAL A 117 -2.50 -3.82 -0.96
N CYS A 118 -1.34 -3.27 -0.59
CA CYS A 118 -0.04 -3.83 -0.93
C CYS A 118 0.95 -3.64 0.22
N SER A 119 2.00 -4.45 0.23
CA SER A 119 3.13 -4.34 1.16
C SER A 119 4.38 -3.85 0.44
N GLY A 120 5.30 -3.26 1.22
CA GLY A 120 6.54 -2.68 0.69
C GLY A 120 6.45 -1.17 0.45
N ASN A 121 7.62 -0.53 0.36
CA ASN A 121 7.71 0.91 0.23
C ASN A 121 7.14 1.40 -1.10
N LEU A 122 6.26 2.40 -1.02
CA LEU A 122 5.66 3.13 -2.13
C LEU A 122 4.89 2.23 -3.11
N CYS A 123 4.45 1.05 -2.67
CA CYS A 123 3.81 0.04 -3.51
C CYS A 123 2.47 0.51 -4.11
N ASN A 124 1.79 1.45 -3.44
CA ASN A 124 0.52 2.02 -3.90
C ASN A 124 0.68 3.07 -5.01
N GLY A 125 1.89 3.24 -5.55
CA GLY A 125 2.15 4.01 -6.75
C GLY A 125 1.92 3.22 -8.04
N SER A 126 1.89 1.88 -7.98
CA SER A 126 1.56 1.11 -9.18
C SER A 126 0.09 1.33 -9.55
N SER A 127 -0.14 1.61 -10.83
CA SER A 127 -1.48 1.39 -11.38
C SER A 127 -1.69 -0.12 -11.37
N ALA A 128 -2.89 -0.60 -11.04
CA ALA A 128 -3.24 -2.01 -11.19
C ALA A 128 -3.20 -2.37 -12.69
N THR A 129 -2.01 -2.53 -13.24
CA THR A 129 -1.78 -3.09 -14.54
C THR A 129 -1.99 -4.57 -14.36
N VAL A 130 -3.13 -5.07 -14.82
CA VAL A 130 -3.26 -6.49 -15.21
C VAL A 130 -1.96 -6.84 -15.94
N PRO A 131 -1.29 -7.95 -15.62
CA PRO A 131 -0.04 -8.31 -16.28
C PRO A 131 -0.39 -8.67 -17.73
N VAL A 132 -0.45 -7.66 -18.61
CA VAL A 132 -0.72 -7.82 -20.04
C VAL A 132 0.34 -8.75 -20.64
N ALA A 133 1.55 -8.74 -20.10
CA ALA A 133 2.60 -9.70 -20.41
C ALA A 133 2.17 -11.16 -20.14
N ALA A 134 1.49 -11.45 -19.03
CA ALA A 134 1.00 -12.80 -18.73
C ALA A 134 -0.14 -13.21 -19.69
N ALA A 135 -1.03 -12.28 -20.04
CA ALA A 135 -2.08 -12.54 -21.02
C ALA A 135 -1.50 -12.82 -22.42
N ILE A 136 -0.47 -12.08 -22.84
CA ILE A 136 0.24 -12.30 -24.11
C ILE A 136 0.93 -13.66 -24.13
N VAL A 137 1.67 -14.02 -23.07
CA VAL A 137 2.34 -15.34 -22.98
C VAL A 137 1.33 -16.48 -23.00
N LEU A 138 0.19 -16.34 -22.30
CA LEU A 138 -0.88 -17.35 -22.30
C LEU A 138 -1.50 -17.52 -23.69
N PHE A 139 -1.72 -16.41 -24.40
CA PHE A 139 -2.27 -16.43 -25.76
C PHE A 139 -1.35 -17.16 -26.74
N PHE A 140 -0.04 -16.89 -26.68
CA PHE A 140 0.94 -17.58 -27.52
C PHE A 140 1.13 -19.06 -27.13
N ALA A 141 1.07 -19.38 -25.83
CA ALA A 141 1.14 -20.76 -25.36
C ALA A 141 -0.06 -21.58 -25.85
N LEU A 142 -1.28 -21.04 -25.75
CA LEU A 142 -2.50 -21.69 -26.24
C LEU A 142 -2.50 -21.85 -27.76
N ALA A 143 -2.07 -20.81 -28.49
CA ALA A 143 -1.97 -20.87 -29.96
C ALA A 143 -0.98 -21.96 -30.43
N ARG A 144 0.09 -22.23 -29.67
CA ARG A 144 1.05 -23.31 -29.96
C ARG A 144 0.54 -24.71 -29.63
N MET A 145 -0.39 -24.85 -28.69
CA MET A 145 -0.99 -26.16 -28.37
C MET A 145 -2.13 -26.54 -29.32
N LEU A 146 -2.72 -25.57 -30.02
CA LEU A 146 -3.81 -25.74 -30.98
C LEU A 146 -3.33 -25.81 -32.44
N SER A 147 -2.01 -25.78 -32.66
CA SER A 147 -1.33 -25.83 -33.96
C SER A 147 -0.60 -27.16 -34.15
#